data_AF-A0A318MZN3-F1
#
_entry.id   AF-A0A318MZN3-F1
#
_cell.length_a   1.000
_cell.length_b   1.000
_cell.length_c   1.000
_cell.angle_alpha   90.00
_cell.angle_beta   90.00
_cell.angle_gamma   90.00
#
_symmetry.space_group_name_H-M   'P 1'
#
loop_
_entity.id
_entity.type
_entity.pdbx_description
1 polymer ?
#
loop_
_entity_poly.entity_id
_entity_poly.type
_entity_poly.pdbx_seq_one_letter_code
_entity_poly.pdbx_strand_id
1 'polypeptide(L)'
;MMKTIILLCLCIYSVFAFPNEHSGAVHSLVKSLTECNDLFFSNISKYKNELIPNVPIEEISDQLAYIPVKNRKMHNANYVPFTQPIRYGSLIINGYYDNSLNLGKRGDYYFWGFVIDNSLEEIRSELNFLSWTEIEKDSLYTFNLKIHRSEDSIETWHNNPNTNIGIKTMPAQGTAEKLLLLEKTPDATYLVCSLQGYFPPEVLAIIRPDIVNQ
;
A
#
# COMPACT_ATOMS: atom_id res chain seq x y z
N MET A 1 -71.37 -1.45 -27.64
CA MET A 1 -70.89 -1.86 -26.30
C MET A 1 -69.37 -1.97 -26.36
N MET A 2 -68.69 -1.23 -25.50
CA MET A 2 -67.29 -0.79 -25.60
C MET A 2 -66.30 -1.93 -25.29
N LYS A 3 -65.28 -2.13 -26.13
CA LYS A 3 -64.19 -3.09 -25.88
C LYS A 3 -63.16 -2.46 -24.93
N THR A 4 -63.03 -3.02 -23.73
CA THR A 4 -62.03 -2.61 -22.74
C THR A 4 -60.65 -3.16 -23.14
N ILE A 5 -59.70 -2.27 -23.44
CA ILE A 5 -58.29 -2.61 -23.65
C ILE A 5 -57.59 -2.44 -22.31
N ILE A 6 -57.04 -3.52 -21.76
CA ILE A 6 -56.24 -3.51 -20.54
C ILE A 6 -54.80 -3.21 -20.95
N LEU A 7 -54.30 -2.03 -20.59
CA LEU A 7 -52.92 -1.61 -20.82
C LEU A 7 -52.06 -2.12 -19.65
N LEU A 8 -51.23 -3.13 -19.90
CA LEU A 8 -50.30 -3.68 -18.92
C LEU A 8 -49.09 -2.72 -18.80
N CYS A 9 -48.99 -1.99 -17.70
CA CYS A 9 -47.88 -1.09 -17.43
C CYS A 9 -46.69 -1.89 -16.86
N LEU A 10 -45.69 -2.18 -17.68
CA LEU A 10 -44.42 -2.78 -17.25
C LEU A 10 -43.56 -1.71 -16.56
N CYS A 11 -43.51 -1.72 -15.23
CA CYS A 11 -42.54 -0.96 -14.45
C CYS A 11 -41.15 -1.54 -14.69
N ILE A 12 -40.41 -0.97 -15.62
CA ILE A 12 -38.99 -1.26 -15.83
C ILE A 12 -38.26 -0.61 -14.64
N TYR A 13 -37.89 -1.40 -13.63
CA TYR A 13 -36.96 -0.96 -12.60
C TYR A 13 -35.61 -0.75 -13.28
N SER A 14 -35.32 0.48 -13.69
CA SER A 14 -33.98 0.91 -14.03
C SER A 14 -33.15 0.78 -12.76
N VAL A 15 -32.35 -0.29 -12.68
CA VAL A 15 -31.22 -0.38 -11.75
C VAL A 15 -30.29 0.76 -12.17
N PHE A 16 -30.37 1.88 -11.45
CA PHE A 16 -29.35 2.91 -11.52
C PHE A 16 -28.08 2.29 -10.94
N ALA A 17 -27.24 1.73 -11.81
CA ALA A 17 -25.84 1.52 -11.49
C ALA A 17 -25.23 2.91 -11.35
N PHE A 18 -25.09 3.39 -10.13
CA PHE A 18 -24.29 4.58 -9.86
C PHE A 18 -22.86 4.27 -10.33
N PRO A 19 -22.30 5.00 -11.30
CA PRO A 19 -20.88 4.89 -11.58
C PRO A 19 -20.14 5.25 -10.30
N ASN A 20 -19.32 4.31 -9.83
CA ASN A 20 -18.55 4.47 -8.61
C ASN A 20 -17.47 5.54 -8.89
N GLU A 21 -17.78 6.82 -8.65
CA GLU A 21 -16.85 7.96 -8.78
C GLU A 21 -15.64 7.86 -7.82
N HIS A 22 -15.58 6.84 -6.97
CA HIS A 22 -14.48 6.55 -6.04
C HIS A 22 -13.18 6.05 -6.69
N SER A 23 -13.05 6.10 -8.03
CA SER A 23 -11.89 5.53 -8.73
C SER A 23 -10.63 6.39 -8.61
N GLY A 24 -10.74 7.72 -8.50
CA GLY A 24 -9.60 8.64 -8.50
C GLY A 24 -8.73 8.59 -7.25
N ALA A 25 -9.36 8.63 -6.07
CA ALA A 25 -8.67 8.57 -4.78
C ALA A 25 -7.96 7.23 -4.57
N VAL A 26 -8.70 6.13 -4.73
CA VAL A 26 -8.15 4.77 -4.57
C VAL A 26 -7.03 4.52 -5.58
N HIS A 27 -7.20 4.94 -6.84
CA HIS A 27 -6.14 4.79 -7.83
C HIS A 27 -4.89 5.58 -7.49
N SER A 28 -5.05 6.83 -7.04
CA SER A 28 -3.91 7.65 -6.60
C SER A 28 -3.21 7.03 -5.38
N LEU A 29 -3.97 6.45 -4.46
CA LEU A 29 -3.44 5.83 -3.25
C LEU A 29 -2.66 4.54 -3.56
N VAL A 30 -3.23 3.63 -4.36
CA VAL A 30 -2.54 2.40 -4.79
C VAL A 30 -1.29 2.74 -5.61
N LYS A 31 -1.38 3.69 -6.54
CA LYS A 31 -0.25 4.09 -7.37
C LYS A 31 0.86 4.76 -6.55
N SER A 32 0.52 5.63 -5.59
CA SER A 32 1.54 6.26 -4.75
C SER A 32 2.21 5.29 -3.79
N LEU A 33 1.51 4.23 -3.35
CA LEU A 33 2.13 3.15 -2.58
C LEU A 33 3.28 2.50 -3.37
N THR A 34 3.18 2.35 -4.70
CA THR A 34 4.24 1.65 -5.48
C THR A 34 5.60 2.37 -5.50
N GLU A 35 5.65 3.64 -5.08
CA GLU A 35 6.86 4.45 -5.03
C GLU A 35 7.64 4.35 -3.71
N CYS A 36 6.99 3.81 -2.66
CA CYS A 36 7.55 3.65 -1.33
C CYS A 36 8.22 4.92 -0.80
N ASN A 37 7.49 6.03 -0.81
CA ASN A 37 7.91 7.35 -0.32
C ASN A 37 6.72 8.14 0.28
N ASP A 38 6.97 9.41 0.61
CA ASP A 38 6.00 10.38 1.13
C ASP A 38 4.76 10.62 0.27
N LEU A 39 4.82 10.29 -1.03
CA LEU A 39 3.66 10.45 -1.93
C LEU A 39 2.45 9.67 -1.44
N PHE A 40 2.65 8.54 -0.76
CA PHE A 40 1.56 7.79 -0.16
C PHE A 40 0.83 8.62 0.90
N PHE A 41 1.57 9.21 1.83
CA PHE A 41 1.04 9.99 2.96
C PHE A 41 0.41 11.31 2.50
N SER A 42 0.97 11.95 1.48
CA SER A 42 0.36 13.13 0.87
C SER A 42 -0.93 12.80 0.12
N ASN A 43 -1.02 11.64 -0.54
CA ASN A 43 -2.26 11.18 -1.15
C ASN A 43 -3.33 10.82 -0.10
N ILE A 44 -2.96 10.26 1.05
CA ILE A 44 -3.91 10.06 2.16
C ILE A 44 -4.50 11.41 2.58
N SER A 45 -3.67 12.42 2.80
CA SER A 45 -4.15 13.76 3.19
C SER A 45 -5.06 14.37 2.13
N LYS A 46 -4.63 14.34 0.87
CA LYS A 46 -5.36 14.88 -0.27
C LYS A 46 -6.77 14.28 -0.42
N TYR A 47 -6.91 12.98 -0.21
CA TYR A 47 -8.17 12.25 -0.40
C TYR A 47 -8.84 11.84 0.92
N LYS A 48 -8.46 12.41 2.06
CA LYS A 48 -8.92 12.01 3.39
C LYS A 48 -10.45 11.90 3.50
N ASN A 49 -11.17 12.86 2.93
CA ASN A 49 -12.64 12.90 3.02
C ASN A 49 -13.32 11.73 2.29
N GLU A 50 -12.69 11.19 1.24
CA GLU A 50 -13.18 10.02 0.51
C GLU A 50 -12.79 8.71 1.21
N LEU A 51 -11.70 8.71 1.98
CA LEU A 51 -11.15 7.52 2.63
C LEU A 51 -11.71 7.29 4.05
N ILE A 52 -11.99 8.35 4.81
CA ILE A 52 -12.51 8.30 6.20
C ILE A 52 -13.71 7.36 6.40
N PRO A 53 -14.67 7.22 5.47
CA PRO A 53 -15.78 6.26 5.63
C PRO A 53 -15.30 4.81 5.83
N ASN A 54 -14.12 4.45 5.32
CA ASN A 54 -13.61 3.09 5.30
C ASN A 54 -12.36 2.89 6.16
N VAL A 55 -11.58 3.95 6.39
CA VAL A 55 -10.23 3.87 6.95
C VAL A 55 -10.03 4.97 8.01
N PRO A 56 -9.52 4.67 9.20
CA PRO A 56 -9.11 5.71 10.14
C PRO A 56 -7.93 6.49 9.56
N ILE A 57 -7.98 7.82 9.67
CA ILE A 57 -6.94 8.72 9.19
C ILE A 57 -6.60 9.70 10.28
N GLU A 58 -5.30 9.89 10.52
CA GLU A 58 -4.76 10.94 11.38
C GLU A 58 -3.90 11.89 10.56
N GLU A 59 -3.99 13.18 10.87
CA GLU A 59 -3.25 14.24 10.18
C GLU A 59 -1.93 14.52 10.88
N ILE A 60 -0.88 14.65 10.08
CA ILE A 60 0.44 15.16 10.51
C ILE A 60 0.50 16.67 10.23
N SER A 61 -0.02 17.07 9.06
CA SER A 61 -0.16 18.46 8.62
C SER A 61 -1.27 18.58 7.56
N ASP A 62 -1.52 19.79 7.08
CA ASP A 62 -2.45 20.05 5.96
C ASP A 62 -2.10 19.27 4.68
N GLN A 63 -0.86 18.78 4.53
CA GLN A 63 -0.39 18.07 3.35
C GLN A 63 -0.05 16.60 3.61
N LEU A 64 -0.03 16.16 4.87
CA LEU A 64 0.41 14.81 5.24
C LEU A 64 -0.55 14.19 6.24
N ALA A 65 -0.96 12.96 5.97
CA ALA A 65 -1.80 12.17 6.84
C ALA A 65 -1.42 10.69 6.71
N TYR A 66 -1.83 9.88 7.67
CA TYR A 66 -1.48 8.47 7.74
C TYR A 66 -2.63 7.63 8.30
N ILE A 67 -2.53 6.31 8.13
CA ILE A 67 -3.47 5.34 8.69
C ILE A 67 -2.85 4.82 9.99
N PRO A 68 -3.38 5.16 11.18
CA PRO A 68 -2.77 4.79 12.44
C PRO A 68 -3.00 3.32 12.77
N VAL A 69 -1.92 2.57 13.07
CA VAL A 69 -2.00 1.26 13.73
C VAL A 69 -1.77 1.42 15.23
N LYS A 70 -2.39 0.55 16.03
CA LYS A 70 -2.29 0.65 17.50
C LYS A 70 -0.85 0.51 18.02
N ASN A 71 -0.05 -0.36 17.41
CA ASN A 71 1.37 -0.51 17.72
C ASN A 71 2.12 -1.22 16.58
N ARG A 72 2.99 -0.49 15.88
CA ARG A 72 3.81 -1.00 14.78
C ARG A 72 4.76 -2.13 15.17
N LYS A 73 5.13 -2.25 16.45
CA LYS A 73 6.11 -3.25 16.93
C LYS A 73 5.47 -4.55 17.42
N MET A 74 4.14 -4.62 17.46
CA MET A 74 3.41 -5.79 17.94
C MET A 74 2.56 -6.39 16.82
N HIS A 75 2.80 -7.66 16.50
CA HIS A 75 2.11 -8.38 15.43
C HIS A 75 0.58 -8.31 15.50
N ASN A 76 -0.01 -8.31 16.69
CA ASN A 76 -1.47 -8.28 16.86
C ASN A 76 -2.06 -6.86 16.94
N ALA A 77 -1.25 -5.82 16.71
CA ALA A 77 -1.63 -4.42 16.81
C ALA A 77 -1.06 -3.55 15.69
N ASN A 78 -0.42 -4.15 14.69
CA ASN A 78 0.20 -3.50 13.53
C ASN A 78 -0.68 -3.57 12.26
N TYR A 79 -1.98 -3.83 12.45
CA TYR A 79 -2.97 -3.99 11.40
C TYR A 79 -4.26 -3.25 11.74
N VAL A 80 -4.90 -2.69 10.72
CA VAL A 80 -6.20 -2.02 10.78
C VAL A 80 -7.11 -2.62 9.72
N PRO A 81 -8.21 -3.31 10.10
CA PRO A 81 -9.24 -3.69 9.14
C PRO A 81 -10.00 -2.46 8.66
N PHE A 82 -10.35 -2.43 7.38
CA PHE A 82 -11.24 -1.40 6.85
C PHE A 82 -12.68 -1.72 7.22
N THR A 83 -13.46 -0.68 7.53
CA THR A 83 -14.89 -0.81 7.87
C THR A 83 -15.67 -1.44 6.71
N GLN A 84 -15.30 -1.10 5.48
CA GLN A 84 -15.75 -1.78 4.27
C GLN A 84 -14.54 -1.98 3.33
N PRO A 85 -14.49 -3.10 2.58
CA PRO A 85 -13.41 -3.31 1.62
C PRO A 85 -13.39 -2.23 0.54
N ILE A 86 -12.20 -1.70 0.25
CA ILE A 86 -11.96 -0.76 -0.84
C ILE A 86 -11.69 -1.55 -2.12
N ARG A 87 -12.35 -1.18 -3.21
CA ARG A 87 -12.14 -1.79 -4.52
C ARG A 87 -11.16 -1.00 -5.37
N TYR A 88 -10.16 -1.68 -5.92
CA TYR A 88 -9.26 -1.16 -6.95
C TYR A 88 -9.30 -2.09 -8.16
N GLY A 89 -10.05 -1.70 -9.20
CA GLY A 89 -10.36 -2.63 -10.29
C GLY A 89 -11.07 -3.89 -9.76
N SER A 90 -10.48 -5.05 -10.02
CA SER A 90 -10.94 -6.34 -9.48
C SER A 90 -10.45 -6.65 -8.05
N LEU A 91 -9.50 -5.88 -7.52
CA LEU A 91 -8.90 -6.13 -6.21
C LEU A 91 -9.80 -5.69 -5.05
N ILE A 92 -9.74 -6.46 -3.97
CA ILE A 92 -10.44 -6.23 -2.72
C ILE A 92 -9.41 -5.96 -1.63
N ILE A 93 -9.25 -4.68 -1.28
CA ILE A 93 -8.37 -4.22 -0.22
C ILE A 93 -9.19 -4.19 1.08
N ASN A 94 -8.82 -5.04 2.04
CA ASN A 94 -9.61 -5.25 3.27
C ASN A 94 -9.00 -4.59 4.51
N GLY A 95 -7.78 -4.06 4.40
CA GLY A 95 -7.10 -3.46 5.52
C GLY A 95 -5.73 -2.87 5.19
N TYR A 96 -5.14 -2.31 6.23
CA TYR A 96 -3.83 -1.68 6.21
C TYR A 96 -2.90 -2.34 7.23
N TYR A 97 -1.67 -2.60 6.80
CA TYR A 97 -0.60 -3.17 7.60
C TYR A 97 0.52 -2.13 7.74
N ASP A 98 1.04 -1.95 8.95
CA ASP A 98 2.20 -1.09 9.22
C ASP A 98 3.04 -1.64 10.38
N ASN A 99 4.24 -2.13 10.07
CA ASN A 99 5.10 -2.84 11.00
C ASN A 99 6.50 -2.20 11.08
N SER A 100 7.09 -2.22 12.27
CA SER A 100 8.45 -1.78 12.52
C SER A 100 9.21 -2.82 13.33
N LEU A 101 10.35 -3.27 12.80
CA LEU A 101 11.24 -4.25 13.43
C LEU A 101 12.64 -3.65 13.54
N ASN A 102 13.21 -3.70 14.75
CA ASN A 102 14.64 -3.45 14.94
C ASN A 102 15.34 -4.80 15.09
N LEU A 103 16.24 -5.11 14.15
CA LEU A 103 16.98 -6.37 14.13
C LEU A 103 18.44 -6.19 14.60
N GLY A 104 18.69 -5.17 15.42
CA GLY A 104 20.01 -4.83 15.97
C GLY A 104 21.03 -4.58 14.86
N LYS A 105 22.05 -5.44 14.77
CA LYS A 105 23.12 -5.34 13.74
C LYS A 105 22.63 -5.55 12.31
N ARG A 106 21.37 -5.92 12.11
CA ARG A 106 20.78 -6.04 10.76
C ARG A 106 20.04 -4.78 10.30
N GLY A 107 19.96 -3.76 11.16
CA GLY A 107 19.27 -2.50 10.88
C GLY A 107 17.80 -2.52 11.29
N ASP A 108 17.11 -1.45 10.89
CA ASP A 108 15.69 -1.24 11.08
C ASP A 108 14.92 -1.62 9.81
N TYR A 109 13.72 -2.15 10.00
CA TYR A 109 12.82 -2.58 8.93
C TYR A 109 11.46 -1.98 9.17
N TYR A 110 10.93 -1.31 8.16
CA TYR A 110 9.63 -0.68 8.17
C TYR A 110 8.81 -1.20 6.99
N PHE A 111 7.60 -1.65 7.28
CA PHE A 111 6.67 -2.15 6.30
C PHE A 111 5.38 -1.35 6.37
N TRP A 112 4.80 -0.99 5.24
CA TRP A 112 3.48 -0.35 5.21
C TRP A 112 2.75 -0.62 3.91
N GLY A 113 1.43 -0.78 3.97
CA GLY A 113 0.62 -0.96 2.77
C GLY A 113 -0.64 -1.78 3.02
N PHE A 114 -1.09 -2.48 1.99
CA PHE A 114 -2.41 -3.07 1.96
C PHE A 114 -2.41 -4.56 2.22
N VAL A 115 -3.48 -5.01 2.86
CA VAL A 115 -3.88 -6.42 2.89
C VAL A 115 -4.97 -6.61 1.84
N ILE A 116 -4.80 -7.62 0.99
CA ILE A 116 -5.64 -7.86 -0.20
C ILE A 116 -6.10 -9.32 -0.18
N ASP A 117 -7.39 -9.56 -0.40
CA ASP A 117 -7.97 -10.91 -0.36
C ASP A 117 -7.65 -11.75 -1.61
N ASN A 118 -7.22 -11.09 -2.69
CA ASN A 118 -6.91 -11.70 -3.97
C ASN A 118 -5.63 -12.55 -3.94
N SER A 119 -5.52 -13.44 -4.92
CA SER A 119 -4.31 -14.19 -5.22
C SER A 119 -3.18 -13.30 -5.76
N LEU A 120 -1.94 -13.78 -5.68
CA LEU A 120 -0.78 -13.09 -6.25
C LEU A 120 -0.93 -12.85 -7.76
N GLU A 121 -1.52 -13.81 -8.49
CA GLU A 121 -1.75 -13.70 -9.93
C GLU A 121 -2.74 -12.59 -10.26
N GLU A 122 -3.89 -12.53 -9.57
CA GLU A 122 -4.90 -11.48 -9.76
C GLU A 122 -4.32 -10.10 -9.46
N ILE A 123 -3.56 -9.95 -8.36
CA ILE A 123 -2.93 -8.68 -8.00
C ILE A 123 -1.92 -8.26 -9.08
N ARG A 124 -1.07 -9.18 -9.55
CA ARG A 124 -0.10 -8.88 -10.62
C ARG A 124 -0.78 -8.55 -11.94
N SER A 125 -1.90 -9.20 -12.26
CA SER A 125 -2.67 -8.95 -13.47
C SER A 125 -3.31 -7.55 -13.45
N GLU A 126 -3.90 -7.14 -12.32
CA GLU A 126 -4.45 -5.80 -12.15
C GLU A 126 -3.33 -4.73 -12.13
N LEU A 127 -2.18 -5.06 -11.53
CA LEU A 127 -1.00 -4.19 -11.45
C LEU A 127 0.00 -4.48 -12.59
N ASN A 128 -0.48 -4.76 -13.80
CA ASN A 128 0.35 -5.13 -14.96
C ASN A 128 1.26 -4.00 -15.49
N PHE A 129 1.04 -2.77 -15.02
CA PHE A 129 1.92 -1.64 -15.30
C PHE A 129 3.26 -1.73 -14.52
N LEU A 130 3.36 -2.68 -13.58
CA LEU A 130 4.56 -2.96 -12.81
C LEU A 130 5.32 -4.16 -13.39
N SER A 131 6.62 -3.99 -13.62
CA SER A 131 7.52 -5.08 -14.01
C SER A 131 7.96 -5.87 -12.77
N TRP A 132 7.10 -6.78 -12.31
CA TRP A 132 7.37 -7.63 -11.15
C TRP A 132 8.59 -8.53 -11.35
N THR A 133 9.44 -8.60 -10.32
CA THR A 133 10.53 -9.57 -10.22
C THR A 133 10.10 -10.71 -9.29
N GLU A 134 10.16 -11.95 -9.78
CA GLU A 134 9.90 -13.13 -8.95
C GLU A 134 11.10 -13.42 -8.07
N ILE A 135 10.89 -13.46 -6.74
CA ILE A 135 11.93 -13.82 -5.77
C ILE A 135 11.71 -15.24 -5.27
N GLU A 136 10.46 -15.60 -4.98
CA GLU A 136 10.06 -16.95 -4.63
C GLU A 136 8.75 -17.28 -5.32
N LYS A 137 8.79 -18.38 -6.08
CA LYS A 137 7.66 -18.81 -6.88
C LYS A 137 6.41 -18.95 -6.01
N ASP A 138 5.29 -18.42 -6.50
CA ASP A 138 3.95 -18.51 -5.88
C ASP A 138 3.85 -17.91 -4.46
N SER A 139 4.85 -17.15 -4.00
CA SER A 139 4.84 -16.55 -2.65
C SER A 139 5.38 -15.14 -2.58
N LEU A 140 6.33 -14.74 -3.43
CA LEU A 140 7.03 -13.46 -3.24
C LEU A 140 7.49 -12.81 -4.56
N TYR A 141 7.01 -11.59 -4.75
CA TYR A 141 7.35 -10.72 -5.87
C TYR A 141 7.78 -9.35 -5.38
N THR A 142 8.65 -8.70 -6.15
CA THR A 142 9.14 -7.35 -5.83
C THR A 142 9.06 -6.40 -7.01
N PHE A 143 9.04 -5.11 -6.71
CA PHE A 143 9.12 -4.05 -7.71
C PHE A 143 9.92 -2.86 -7.18
N ASN A 144 10.55 -2.12 -8.12
CA ASN A 144 11.22 -0.83 -7.87
C ASN A 144 12.24 -0.85 -6.72
N LEU A 145 13.11 -1.86 -6.71
CA LEU A 145 14.16 -1.94 -5.70
C LEU A 145 15.20 -0.82 -5.89
N LYS A 146 15.36 -0.02 -4.85
CA LYS A 146 16.31 1.10 -4.77
C LYS A 146 17.23 0.94 -3.57
N ILE A 147 18.42 1.51 -3.69
CA ILE A 147 19.41 1.60 -2.62
C ILE A 147 19.85 3.06 -2.40
N HIS A 148 20.05 3.41 -1.14
CA HIS A 148 20.64 4.65 -0.67
C HIS A 148 21.88 4.30 0.17
N ARG A 149 22.99 4.99 -0.07
CA ARG A 149 24.26 4.80 0.62
C ARG A 149 24.56 5.99 1.51
N SER A 150 25.40 5.81 2.53
CA SER A 150 25.71 6.87 3.50
C SER A 150 26.35 8.12 2.88
N GLU A 151 27.02 7.98 1.73
CA GLU A 151 27.61 9.06 0.96
C GLU A 151 26.63 9.76 0.00
N ASP A 152 25.44 9.20 -0.21
CA ASP A 152 24.44 9.79 -1.07
C ASP A 152 23.81 11.03 -0.40
N SER A 153 23.38 11.99 -1.21
CA SER A 153 22.51 13.05 -0.68
C SER A 153 21.17 12.46 -0.24
N ILE A 154 20.50 13.11 0.71
CA ILE A 154 19.27 12.63 1.36
C ILE A 154 18.20 12.14 0.36
N GLU A 155 18.05 12.80 -0.80
CA GLU A 155 17.05 12.49 -1.82
C GLU A 155 17.51 11.46 -2.87
N THR A 156 18.79 11.08 -2.86
CA THR A 156 19.38 10.25 -3.91
C THR A 156 19.14 8.77 -3.64
N TRP A 157 18.47 8.13 -4.59
CA TRP A 157 18.19 6.69 -4.61
C TRP A 157 18.60 6.08 -5.95
N HIS A 158 19.37 4.99 -5.89
CA HIS A 158 19.89 4.31 -7.07
C HIS A 158 19.08 3.05 -7.37
N ASN A 159 18.90 2.71 -8.65
CA ASN A 159 18.40 1.39 -9.03
C ASN A 159 19.32 0.30 -8.48
N ASN A 160 18.76 -0.73 -7.86
CA ASN A 160 19.51 -1.86 -7.34
C ASN A 160 18.97 -3.19 -7.91
N PRO A 161 19.12 -3.44 -9.23
CA PRO A 161 18.50 -4.61 -9.88
C PRO A 161 19.24 -5.93 -9.62
N ASN A 162 20.48 -5.88 -9.11
CA ASN A 162 21.39 -7.04 -9.07
C ASN A 162 21.31 -7.83 -7.77
N THR A 163 20.13 -7.85 -7.16
CA THR A 163 20.03 -8.45 -5.84
C THR A 163 18.90 -9.46 -5.75
N ASN A 164 19.31 -10.72 -5.66
CA ASN A 164 18.63 -11.73 -4.83
C ASN A 164 18.66 -11.34 -3.33
N ILE A 165 19.00 -10.08 -3.04
CA ILE A 165 19.48 -9.48 -1.79
C ILE A 165 18.46 -8.36 -1.49
N GLY A 166 17.62 -8.54 -0.50
CA GLY A 166 16.56 -7.56 -0.22
C GLY A 166 15.36 -8.09 0.56
N ILE A 167 15.27 -9.40 0.76
CA ILE A 167 14.26 -9.98 1.67
C ILE A 167 14.91 -11.08 2.52
N LYS A 168 15.80 -11.88 1.92
CA LYS A 168 16.52 -12.98 2.59
C LYS A 168 17.93 -12.62 3.07
N THR A 169 18.34 -11.37 2.88
CA THR A 169 19.72 -10.92 3.15
C THR A 169 19.69 -9.59 3.87
N MET A 170 20.60 -9.44 4.81
CA MET A 170 20.82 -8.19 5.52
C MET A 170 21.36 -7.12 4.55
N PRO A 171 20.76 -5.90 4.52
CA PRO A 171 21.36 -4.77 3.82
C PRO A 171 22.81 -4.56 4.24
N ALA A 172 23.65 -4.14 3.31
CA ALA A 172 25.04 -3.84 3.63
C ALA A 172 25.12 -2.73 4.68
N GLN A 173 26.12 -2.78 5.56
CA GLN A 173 26.31 -1.74 6.56
C GLN A 173 26.45 -0.37 5.88
N GLY A 174 25.75 0.64 6.40
CA GLY A 174 25.74 1.99 5.82
C GLY A 174 24.87 2.12 4.57
N THR A 175 24.02 1.13 4.27
CA THR A 175 23.05 1.20 3.18
C THR A 175 21.62 1.02 3.68
N ALA A 176 20.70 1.62 2.93
CA ALA A 176 19.27 1.50 3.07
C ALA A 176 18.68 1.05 1.74
N GLU A 177 17.66 0.21 1.79
CA GLU A 177 16.95 -0.26 0.61
C GLU A 177 15.46 0.02 0.75
N LYS A 178 14.81 0.34 -0.37
CA LYS A 178 13.35 0.39 -0.46
C LYS A 178 12.84 -0.36 -1.67
N LEU A 179 11.69 -1.01 -1.51
CA LEU A 179 11.05 -1.81 -2.55
C LEU A 179 9.58 -2.04 -2.21
N LEU A 180 8.78 -2.29 -3.26
CA LEU A 180 7.44 -2.83 -3.10
C LEU A 180 7.51 -4.36 -3.03
N LEU A 181 6.82 -4.93 -2.06
CA LEU A 181 6.65 -6.36 -1.85
C LEU A 181 5.21 -6.75 -2.17
N LEU A 182 5.07 -7.85 -2.89
CA LEU A 182 3.83 -8.59 -3.03
C LEU A 182 4.06 -9.99 -2.48
N GLU A 183 3.52 -10.27 -1.29
CA GLU A 183 3.83 -11.47 -0.50
C GLU A 183 2.56 -12.23 -0.11
N LYS A 184 2.58 -13.56 -0.25
CA LYS A 184 1.55 -14.44 0.28
C LYS A 184 2.04 -15.16 1.53
N THR A 185 1.33 -14.96 2.62
CA THR A 185 1.48 -15.72 3.87
C THR A 185 0.30 -16.67 4.05
N PRO A 186 0.34 -17.60 5.03
CA PRO A 186 -0.82 -18.39 5.39
C PRO A 186 -2.04 -17.56 5.79
N ASP A 187 -1.82 -16.36 6.35
CA ASP A 187 -2.88 -15.53 6.92
C ASP A 187 -3.46 -14.53 5.92
N ALA A 188 -2.65 -14.03 4.97
CA ALA A 188 -3.01 -12.91 4.11
C ALA A 188 -2.10 -12.75 2.88
N THR A 189 -2.59 -12.02 1.88
CA THR A 189 -1.77 -11.48 0.78
C THR A 189 -1.47 -10.00 1.05
N TYR A 190 -0.20 -9.62 1.03
CA TYR A 190 0.26 -8.27 1.33
C TYR A 190 0.79 -7.59 0.07
N LEU A 191 0.37 -6.34 -0.14
CA LEU A 191 1.01 -5.41 -1.08
C LEU A 191 1.58 -4.26 -0.24
N VAL A 192 2.86 -4.34 0.10
CA VAL A 192 3.47 -3.46 1.10
C VAL A 192 4.80 -2.92 0.61
N CYS A 193 5.08 -1.67 0.93
CA CYS A 193 6.42 -1.16 0.88
C CYS A 193 7.27 -1.74 1.99
N SER A 194 8.53 -1.97 1.68
CA SER A 194 9.60 -2.26 2.63
C SER A 194 10.64 -1.15 2.54
N LEU A 195 11.06 -0.65 3.69
CA LEU A 195 12.21 0.21 3.88
C LEU A 195 13.11 -0.46 4.93
N GLN A 196 14.31 -0.87 4.54
CA GLN A 196 15.18 -1.71 5.36
C GLN A 196 16.65 -1.28 5.37
N GLY A 197 17.33 -1.49 6.50
CA GLY A 197 18.76 -1.25 6.66
C GLY A 197 19.07 -0.13 7.64
N TYR A 198 20.08 0.66 7.30
CA TYR A 198 20.59 1.75 8.15
C TYR A 198 20.25 3.09 7.51
N PHE A 199 19.48 3.92 8.21
CA PHE A 199 19.01 5.21 7.70
C PHE A 199 19.60 6.36 8.52
N PRO A 200 20.07 7.43 7.85
CA PRO A 200 20.08 8.74 8.49
C PRO A 200 18.65 9.10 8.93
N PRO A 201 18.45 9.67 10.13
CA PRO A 201 17.11 10.07 10.59
C PRO A 201 16.37 11.01 9.61
N GLU A 202 17.09 11.86 8.88
CA GLU A 202 16.48 12.75 7.89
C GLU A 202 15.88 11.99 6.70
N VAL A 203 16.56 10.94 6.23
CA VAL A 203 16.07 10.08 5.13
C VAL A 203 14.81 9.35 5.56
N LEU A 204 14.78 8.83 6.80
CA LEU A 204 13.58 8.19 7.35
C LEU A 204 12.43 9.18 7.46
N ALA A 205 12.68 10.40 7.93
CA ALA A 205 11.67 11.44 8.09
C ALA A 205 10.98 11.82 6.77
N ILE A 206 11.72 11.76 5.66
CA ILE A 206 11.17 12.01 4.32
C ILE A 206 10.32 10.82 3.85
N ILE A 207 10.79 9.59 3.99
CA ILE A 207 10.05 8.43 3.44
C ILE A 207 8.86 8.02 4.33
N ARG A 208 9.02 8.14 5.65
CA ARG A 208 8.07 7.77 6.69
C ARG A 208 7.80 8.96 7.61
N PRO A 209 7.18 10.05 7.10
CA PRO A 209 6.87 11.22 7.91
C PRO A 209 5.93 10.90 9.08
N ASP A 210 5.22 9.76 9.01
CA ASP A 210 4.34 9.25 10.05
C ASP A 210 5.08 8.62 11.24
N ILE A 211 6.35 8.24 11.11
CA ILE A 211 7.10 7.62 12.22
C ILE A 211 7.78 8.67 13.10
N VAL A 212 8.28 9.74 12.50
CA VAL A 212 9.11 10.74 13.19
C VAL A 212 8.29 11.80 13.93
N ASN A 213 7.00 11.95 13.61
CA ASN A 213 6.11 12.99 14.15
C ASN A 213 5.07 12.44 15.15
N GLN A 214 5.33 11.29 15.76
CA GLN A 214 4.45 10.64 16.75
C GLN A 214 5.05 10.59 18.15
#